data_AF-A0A7T8GQT6-F1
#
_entry.id   AF-A0A7T8GQT6-F1
#
_cell.length_a   1.000
_cell.length_b   1.000
_cell.length_c   1.000
_cell.angle_alpha   90.00
_cell.angle_beta   90.00
_cell.angle_gamma   90.00
#
_symmetry.space_group_name_H-M   'P 1'
#
loop_
_entity.id
_entity.type
_entity.pdbx_description
1 polymer ?
#
loop_
_entity_poly.entity_id
_entity_poly.type
_entity_poly.pdbx_seq_one_letter_code
_entity_poly.pdbx_strand_id
1 'polypeptide(L)' 'MRGIVFHQDIARTHTALVTRHKLRELGWKVLIHPPYSRDLASSDYYLFLSMANDFAGKNSPQEKLVKID' A
#
# COMPACT_ATOMS: atom_id res chain seq x y z
N MET A 1 -9.03 24.77 4.60
CA MET A 1 -8.84 23.36 4.97
C MET A 1 -8.00 22.69 3.90
N ARG A 2 -6.84 22.11 4.24
CA ARG A 2 -6.02 21.33 3.30
C ARG A 2 -6.66 19.94 3.15
N GLY A 3 -7.01 19.55 1.93
CA GLY A 3 -7.58 18.23 1.66
C GLY A 3 -6.51 17.13 1.73
N ILE A 4 -6.92 15.92 2.12
CA ILE A 4 -6.04 14.74 2.13
C ILE A 4 -5.90 14.22 0.70
N VAL A 5 -4.65 13.99 0.29
CA VAL A 5 -4.31 13.34 -0.98
C VAL A 5 -3.79 11.95 -0.67
N PHE A 6 -4.42 10.94 -1.24
CA PHE A 6 -4.10 9.54 -1.07
C PHE A 6 -3.26 9.04 -2.24
N HIS A 7 -2.05 8.54 -1.94
CA HIS A 7 -1.14 7.94 -2.92
C HIS A 7 -1.20 6.42 -2.79
N GLN A 8 -1.46 5.73 -3.88
CA GLN A 8 -1.48 4.26 -3.94
C GLN A 8 -0.91 3.80 -5.29
N ASP A 9 -0.37 2.58 -5.32
CA ASP A 9 0.05 1.93 -6.56
C ASP A 9 -1.17 1.47 -7.40
N ILE A 10 -0.90 0.87 -8.56
CA ILE A 10 -1.95 0.29 -9.42
C ILE A 10 -2.10 -1.22 -9.17
N ALA A 11 -2.13 -1.67 -7.91
CA ALA A 11 -2.60 -3.04 -7.66
C ALA A 11 -4.11 -3.14 -7.97
N ARG A 12 -4.54 -4.27 -8.51
CA ARG A 12 -5.95 -4.45 -8.96
C ARG A 12 -6.96 -4.22 -7.84
N THR A 13 -6.62 -4.60 -6.61
CA THR A 13 -7.44 -4.40 -5.40
C THR A 13 -7.66 -2.92 -5.08
N HIS A 14 -6.69 -2.06 -5.38
CA HIS A 14 -6.78 -0.61 -5.19
C HIS A 14 -7.60 0.12 -6.26
N THR A 15 -7.82 -0.53 -7.40
CA THR A 15 -8.66 -0.04 -8.50
C THR A 15 -10.11 -0.52 -8.38
N ALA A 16 -10.40 -1.44 -7.45
CA ALA A 16 -11.73 -1.95 -7.20
C ALA A 16 -12.73 -0.83 -6.87
N LEU A 17 -13.97 -0.97 -7.36
CA LEU A 17 -15.04 0.01 -7.17
C LEU A 17 -15.31 0.29 -5.68
N VAL A 18 -15.22 -0.75 -4.84
CA VAL A 18 -15.41 -0.65 -3.39
C VAL A 18 -14.40 0.32 -2.76
N THR A 19 -13.12 0.18 -3.11
CA THR A 19 -12.04 1.05 -2.62
C THR A 19 -12.26 2.50 -3.05
N ARG A 20 -12.62 2.71 -4.34
CA ARG A 20 -12.90 4.05 -4.87
C ARG A 20 -14.11 4.70 -4.21
N HIS A 21 -15.16 3.93 -3.93
CA HIS A 21 -16.34 4.42 -3.22
C HIS A 21 -15.97 4.89 -1.82
N LYS A 22 -15.17 4.10 -1.09
CA LYS A 22 -14.76 4.44 0.27
C LYS A 22 -13.91 5.71 0.33
N LEU A 23 -12.97 5.85 -0.60
CA LEU A 23 -12.12 7.06 -0.69
C LEU A 23 -12.95 8.32 -0.96
N ARG A 24 -14.03 8.22 -1.75
CA ARG A 24 -14.97 9.31 -1.99
C ARG A 24 -15.77 9.67 -0.74
N GLU A 25 -16.28 8.68 0.00
CA GLU A 25 -16.98 8.90 1.28
C GLU A 25 -16.10 9.64 2.29
N LEU A 26 -14.80 9.31 2.32
CA LEU A 26 -13.82 9.96 3.19
C LEU A 26 -13.40 11.36 2.71
N GLY A 27 -13.81 11.77 1.51
CA GLY A 27 -13.44 13.05 0.90
C GLY A 27 -11.97 13.12 0.46
N TRP A 28 -11.33 11.97 0.26
CA TRP A 28 -9.90 11.91 -0.09
C TRP A 28 -9.72 11.99 -1.59
N LYS A 29 -8.78 12.83 -2.03
CA LYS A 29 -8.39 12.91 -3.45
C LYS A 29 -7.36 11.83 -3.73
N VAL A 30 -7.58 11.02 -4.75
CA VAL A 30 -6.61 10.00 -5.17
C VAL A 30 -5.61 10.61 -6.12
N LEU A 31 -4.32 10.47 -5.85
CA LEU A 31 -3.27 10.85 -6.78
C LEU A 31 -3.27 9.86 -7.96
N ILE A 32 -3.37 10.37 -9.18
CA ILE A 32 -3.27 9.53 -10.39
C ILE A 32 -1.80 9.13 -10.55
N HIS A 33 -1.56 7.84 -10.64
CA HIS A 33 -0.23 7.28 -10.80
C HIS A 33 -0.08 6.62 -12.19
N PRO A 34 1.06 6.79 -12.87
CA PRO A 34 1.34 6.07 -14.10
C PRO A 34 1.48 4.54 -13.86
N PRO A 35 1.10 3.69 -14.82
CA PRO A 35 1.29 2.25 -14.70
C PRO A 35 2.78 1.89 -14.53
N TYR A 36 3.05 0.90 -13.68
CA TYR A 36 4.38 0.29 -13.45
C TYR A 36 5.49 1.20 -12.92
N SER A 37 5.13 2.23 -12.16
CA SER A 37 6.10 3.14 -11.56
C SER A 37 6.43 2.78 -10.10
N ARG A 38 7.06 1.62 -9.89
CA ARG A 38 7.41 1.13 -8.54
C ARG A 38 8.34 2.10 -7.79
N ASP A 39 9.14 2.87 -8.53
CA ASP A 39 10.08 3.86 -7.98
C ASP A 39 9.38 5.15 -7.50
N LEU A 40 8.10 5.33 -7.84
CA LEU A 40 7.29 6.52 -7.48
C LEU A 40 6.33 6.25 -6.30
N ALA A 41 6.18 5.00 -5.87
CA ALA A 41 5.52 4.69 -4.61
C ALA A 41 6.51 4.92 -3.47
N SER A 42 6.39 6.08 -2.81
CA SER A 42 7.25 6.44 -1.67
C SER A 42 7.29 5.34 -0.58
N SER A 43 6.20 4.61 -0.39
CA SER A 43 6.15 3.44 0.52
C SER A 43 7.10 2.32 0.09
N ASP A 44 7.09 1.96 -1.20
CA ASP A 44 7.81 0.83 -1.77
C ASP A 44 9.30 1.02 -1.68
N TYR A 45 9.78 2.24 -1.93
CA TYR A 45 11.19 2.54 -1.90
C TYR A 45 11.72 2.89 -0.50
N TYR A 46 11.02 3.72 0.28
CA TYR A 46 11.59 4.18 1.56
C TYR A 46 11.20 3.27 2.72
N LEU A 47 9.92 2.96 2.86
CA LEU A 47 9.43 2.22 4.04
C LEU A 47 9.79 0.74 3.94
N PHE A 48 9.44 0.07 2.84
CA PHE A 48 9.72 -1.35 2.70
C PHE A 48 11.20 -1.68 2.60
N LEU A 49 12.01 -0.81 1.99
CA LEU A 49 13.47 -0.96 1.99
C LEU A 49 14.06 -0.78 3.38
N SER A 50 13.64 0.26 4.13
CA SER A 50 14.09 0.44 5.52
C SER A 50 13.71 -0.76 6.38
N MET A 51 12.47 -1.24 6.26
CA MET A 51 12.03 -2.44 6.98
C MET A 51 12.84 -3.66 6.57
N ALA A 52 13.09 -3.87 5.27
CA ALA A 52 13.90 -4.99 4.80
C ALA A 52 15.32 -4.95 5.38
N ASN A 53 15.93 -3.76 5.44
CA ASN A 53 17.23 -3.57 6.08
C ASN A 53 17.17 -3.85 7.59
N ASP A 54 16.11 -3.42 8.27
CA ASP A 54 15.91 -3.67 9.70
C ASP A 54 15.66 -5.15 10.01
N PHE A 55 15.03 -5.89 9.09
CA PHE A 55 14.76 -7.32 9.21
C PHE A 55 15.91 -8.20 8.67
N ALA A 56 16.90 -7.61 8.01
CA ALA A 56 18.05 -8.35 7.48
C ALA A 56 18.77 -9.09 8.62
N GLY A 57 18.86 -10.42 8.49
CA GLY A 57 19.52 -11.28 9.49
C GLY A 57 18.69 -11.62 10.73
N LYS A 58 17.41 -11.22 10.80
CA LYS A 58 16.49 -11.62 11.88
C LYS A 58 15.62 -12.80 11.43
N ASN A 59 15.62 -13.87 12.23
CA ASN A 59 14.70 -14.99 12.03
C ASN A 59 13.29 -14.56 12.46
N SER A 60 12.38 -14.40 11.50
CA SER A 60 10.97 -14.17 11.80
C SER A 60 10.32 -15.45 12.35
N PRO A 61 9.48 -15.37 13.40
CA PRO A 61 8.64 -16.49 13.79
C PRO A 61 7.76 -16.88 12.60
N GLN A 62 7.74 -18.17 12.25
CA GLN A 62 6.86 -18.64 11.18
C GLN A 62 5.41 -18.42 11.60
N GLU A 63 4.67 -17.67 10.80
CA GLU A 63 3.23 -17.50 11.00
C GLU A 63 2.57 -18.88 10.84
N LYS A 64 1.99 -19.42 11.92
CA LYS A 64 1.29 -20.69 11.84
C LYS A 64 0.08 -20.50 10.95
N LEU A 65 0.07 -21.20 9.82
CA LEU A 65 -1.06 -21.27 8.90
C LEU A 65 -2.27 -21.76 9.69
N VAL A 66 -3.17 -20.85 10.07
CA VAL A 66 -4.48 -21.22 10.61
C VAL A 66 -5.25 -21.84 9.45
N LYS A 67 -5.37 -23.17 9.45
CA LYS A 67 -6.30 -23.87 8.58
C LYS A 67 -7.69 -23.46 9.02
N ILE A 68 -8.40 -22.83 8.11
CA ILE A 68 -9.82 -22.51 8.27
C ILE A 68 -10.55 -23.78 7.83
N ASP A 69 -11.05 -24.54 8.80
CA ASP A 69 -11.94 -25.69 8.56
C ASP A 69 -13.35 -25.22 8.17
#